data_AF-A0A350EQ53-F1
#
_entry.id   AF-A0A350EQ53-F1
#
_cell.length_a   1.000
_cell.length_b   1.000
_cell.length_c   1.000
_cell.angle_alpha   90.00
_cell.angle_beta   90.00
_cell.angle_gamma   90.00
#
_symmetry.space_group_name_H-M   'P 1'
#
loop_
_entity.id
_entity.type
_entity.pdbx_description
1 polymer ?
#
loop_
_entity_poly.entity_id
_entity_poly.type
_entity_poly.pdbx_seq_one_letter_code
_entity_poly.pdbx_strand_id
1 'polypeptide(L)'
;MIMGYRVPLIAVDAMTAWATTDLPALLGHVAQLTDAREVDKHLLPLAVVVAQHHSAEAVSFLMTELSPSQRPLWVERITHQWMDADLETAAGWFLTPQVAEAGSGVAVSLATRIVGANSPEEAWDWLASLPPGVARAEAWTAAFREWGLRDPGQTAALINHLAGTAPERVADLDAASRGLAESLLQHDAALASTWIGTIRDEHVFQMAQRTLREHLMAELPNED
;
A
#
# COMPACT_ATOMS: atom_id res chain seq x y z
N MET A 1 -33.58 -25.37 7.78
CA MET A 1 -34.00 -24.93 6.44
C MET A 1 -33.54 -23.48 6.29
N ILE A 2 -32.37 -23.26 5.67
CA ILE A 2 -31.78 -21.93 5.49
C ILE A 2 -32.24 -21.44 4.12
N MET A 3 -33.19 -20.49 4.08
CA MET A 3 -33.53 -19.79 2.84
C MET A 3 -32.42 -18.79 2.54
N GLY A 4 -31.55 -19.12 1.59
CA GLY A 4 -30.55 -18.20 1.06
C GLY A 4 -31.22 -17.12 0.23
N TYR A 5 -31.21 -15.88 0.72
CA TYR A 5 -31.61 -14.70 -0.05
C TYR A 5 -30.60 -14.45 -1.18
N ARG A 6 -30.91 -14.94 -2.39
CA ARG A 6 -30.26 -14.47 -3.61
C ARG A 6 -30.77 -13.07 -3.92
N VAL A 7 -29.88 -12.09 -3.96
CA VAL A 7 -30.21 -10.81 -4.59
C VAL A 7 -30.49 -11.09 -6.06
N PRO A 8 -31.64 -10.67 -6.61
CA PRO A 8 -31.90 -10.86 -8.03
C PRO A 8 -30.87 -10.06 -8.84
N LEU A 9 -30.21 -10.70 -9.82
CA LEU A 9 -29.20 -10.07 -10.69
C LEU A 9 -29.65 -8.72 -11.29
N ILE A 10 -30.95 -8.57 -11.51
CA ILE A 10 -31.60 -7.36 -12.03
C ILE A 10 -31.27 -6.12 -11.18
N ALA A 11 -31.06 -6.27 -9.87
CA ALA A 11 -30.73 -5.14 -8.99
C ALA A 11 -29.30 -4.61 -9.24
N VAL A 12 -28.33 -5.49 -9.47
CA VAL A 12 -26.91 -5.10 -9.66
C VAL A 12 -26.72 -4.38 -10.98
N ASP A 13 -27.35 -4.86 -12.06
CA ASP A 13 -27.27 -4.23 -13.39
C ASP A 13 -27.92 -2.83 -13.38
N ALA A 14 -29.06 -2.68 -12.70
CA ALA A 14 -29.72 -1.39 -12.54
C ALA A 14 -28.88 -0.41 -11.71
N MET A 15 -28.27 -0.86 -10.62
CA MET A 15 -27.40 -0.02 -9.79
C MET A 15 -26.11 0.36 -10.52
N THR A 16 -25.56 -0.55 -11.34
CA THR A 16 -24.40 -0.27 -12.21
C THR A 16 -24.75 0.80 -13.24
N ALA A 17 -25.85 0.64 -13.97
CA ALA A 17 -26.32 1.65 -14.93
C ALA A 17 -26.57 3.00 -14.24
N TRP A 18 -27.14 2.99 -13.03
CA TRP A 18 -27.33 4.20 -12.25
C TRP A 18 -26.00 4.86 -11.85
N ALA A 19 -25.03 4.08 -11.36
CA ALA A 19 -23.71 4.59 -10.98
C ALA A 19 -22.98 5.27 -12.14
N THR A 20 -23.17 4.78 -13.37
CA THR A 20 -22.58 5.40 -14.56
C THR A 20 -23.26 6.70 -14.97
N THR A 21 -24.55 6.89 -14.65
CA THR A 21 -25.36 7.99 -15.18
C THR A 21 -25.61 9.10 -14.16
N ASP A 22 -25.88 8.74 -12.90
CA ASP A 22 -26.24 9.65 -11.82
C ASP A 22 -25.78 9.08 -10.46
N LEU A 23 -24.47 9.14 -10.28
CA LEU A 23 -23.79 8.69 -9.06
C LEU A 23 -24.30 9.41 -7.78
N PRO A 24 -24.52 10.74 -7.77
CA PRO A 24 -25.09 11.41 -6.60
C PRO A 24 -26.45 10.87 -6.18
N ALA A 25 -27.37 10.61 -7.13
CA ALA A 25 -28.69 10.06 -6.79
C ALA A 25 -28.60 8.61 -6.30
N LEU A 26 -27.72 7.79 -6.87
CA LEU A 26 -27.44 6.44 -6.37
C LEU A 26 -26.93 6.48 -4.92
N LEU A 27 -25.99 7.37 -4.60
CA LEU A 27 -25.52 7.53 -3.22
C LEU A 27 -26.63 7.99 -2.29
N GLY A 28 -27.45 8.96 -2.72
CA GLY A 28 -28.61 9.41 -1.96
C GLY A 28 -29.60 8.27 -1.67
N HIS A 29 -29.73 7.31 -2.58
CA HIS A 29 -30.51 6.10 -2.35
C HIS A 29 -29.84 5.14 -1.36
N VAL A 30 -28.54 4.86 -1.52
CA VAL A 30 -27.80 4.01 -0.57
C VAL A 30 -27.83 4.60 0.83
N ALA A 31 -27.71 5.91 0.99
CA ALA A 31 -27.76 6.58 2.30
C ALA A 31 -29.10 6.39 3.04
N GLN A 32 -30.18 6.04 2.32
CA GLN A 32 -31.48 5.70 2.92
C GLN A 32 -31.54 4.25 3.42
N LEU A 33 -30.60 3.39 3.03
CA LEU A 33 -30.51 2.03 3.53
C LEU A 33 -30.00 2.06 4.98
N THR A 34 -30.81 1.58 5.91
CA THR A 34 -30.49 1.59 7.35
C THR A 34 -29.76 0.33 7.82
N ASP A 35 -29.76 -0.74 7.02
CA ASP A 35 -29.05 -1.98 7.31
C ASP A 35 -27.64 -1.94 6.69
N ALA A 36 -26.62 -1.85 7.55
CA ALA A 36 -25.21 -1.83 7.15
C ALA A 36 -24.81 -3.04 6.27
N ARG A 37 -25.41 -4.22 6.49
CA ARG A 37 -25.11 -5.41 5.69
C ARG A 37 -25.65 -5.30 4.27
N GLU A 38 -26.83 -4.70 4.11
CA GLU A 38 -27.38 -4.45 2.78
C GLU A 38 -26.62 -3.33 2.08
N VAL A 39 -26.20 -2.29 2.81
CA VAL A 39 -25.32 -1.26 2.26
C VAL A 39 -24.04 -1.89 1.70
N ASP A 40 -23.32 -2.68 2.49
CA ASP A 40 -22.04 -3.27 2.07
C ASP A 40 -22.20 -4.19 0.85
N LYS A 41 -23.28 -4.97 0.81
CA LYS A 41 -23.60 -5.90 -0.28
C LYS A 41 -23.80 -5.20 -1.62
N HIS A 42 -24.43 -4.03 -1.61
CA HIS A 42 -24.72 -3.27 -2.82
C HIS A 42 -23.59 -2.30 -3.18
N LEU A 43 -22.89 -1.77 -2.19
CA LEU A 43 -21.81 -0.81 -2.37
C LEU A 43 -20.54 -1.45 -2.93
N LEU A 44 -20.20 -2.66 -2.49
CA LEU A 44 -18.92 -3.26 -2.86
C LEU A 44 -18.72 -3.49 -4.36
N PRO A 45 -19.72 -3.99 -5.11
CA PRO A 45 -19.63 -4.11 -6.57
C PRO A 45 -19.55 -2.74 -7.27
N LEU A 46 -20.13 -1.70 -6.67
CA LEU A 46 -20.16 -0.35 -7.24
C LEU A 46 -18.80 0.35 -7.16
N ALA A 47 -17.96 0.03 -6.19
CA ALA A 47 -16.62 0.61 -6.07
C ALA A 47 -15.81 0.46 -7.38
N VAL A 48 -15.93 -0.69 -8.06
CA VAL A 48 -15.27 -0.96 -9.36
C VAL A 48 -15.86 -0.09 -10.47
N VAL A 49 -17.19 -0.02 -10.57
CA VAL A 49 -17.89 0.80 -11.57
C VAL A 49 -17.57 2.28 -11.38
N VAL A 50 -17.56 2.73 -10.13
CA VAL A 50 -17.20 4.10 -9.76
C VAL A 50 -15.78 4.41 -10.20
N ALA A 51 -14.80 3.56 -9.86
CA ALA A 51 -13.42 3.73 -10.27
C ALA A 51 -13.26 3.75 -11.81
N GLN A 52 -14.05 2.98 -12.55
CA GLN A 52 -13.93 2.90 -14.01
C GLN A 52 -14.51 4.11 -14.74
N HIS A 53 -15.54 4.76 -14.18
CA HIS A 53 -16.32 5.78 -14.89
C HIS A 53 -16.18 7.19 -14.32
N HIS A 54 -15.56 7.35 -13.15
CA HIS A 54 -15.47 8.63 -12.45
C HIS A 54 -14.02 8.99 -12.12
N SER A 55 -13.75 10.29 -12.04
CA SER A 55 -12.41 10.81 -11.72
C SER A 55 -12.06 10.62 -10.24
N ALA A 56 -10.76 10.68 -9.91
CA ALA A 56 -10.28 10.58 -8.54
C ALA A 56 -10.90 11.63 -7.59
N GLU A 57 -11.19 12.82 -8.10
CA GLU A 57 -11.87 13.88 -7.34
C GLU A 57 -13.32 13.52 -7.05
N ALA A 58 -14.05 13.00 -8.05
CA ALA A 58 -15.42 12.56 -7.87
C ALA A 58 -15.51 11.44 -6.83
N VAL A 59 -14.60 10.45 -6.89
CA VAL A 59 -14.52 9.39 -5.89
C VAL A 59 -14.19 9.92 -4.50
N SER A 60 -13.24 10.86 -4.38
CA SER A 60 -12.87 11.47 -3.10
C SER A 60 -14.04 12.19 -2.44
N PHE A 61 -14.90 12.83 -3.23
CA PHE A 61 -16.14 13.41 -2.73
C PHE A 61 -17.08 12.32 -2.18
N LEU A 62 -17.23 11.17 -2.84
CA LEU A 62 -18.06 10.07 -2.30
C LEU A 62 -17.54 9.56 -0.94
N MET A 63 -16.22 9.55 -0.76
CA MET A 63 -15.61 9.09 0.49
C MET A 63 -16.05 9.93 1.71
N THR A 64 -16.47 11.18 1.51
CA THR A 64 -17.01 12.03 2.60
C THR A 64 -18.40 11.59 3.04
N GLU A 65 -19.17 11.01 2.13
CA GLU A 65 -20.53 10.50 2.38
C GLU A 65 -20.51 9.10 3.01
N LEU A 66 -19.41 8.35 2.85
CA LEU A 66 -19.26 7.03 3.45
C LEU A 66 -19.02 7.10 4.97
N SER A 67 -19.63 6.16 5.69
CA SER A 67 -19.35 5.96 7.11
C SER A 67 -17.87 5.54 7.32
N PRO A 68 -17.23 5.93 8.44
CA PRO A 68 -15.83 5.61 8.69
C PRO A 68 -15.48 4.12 8.58
N SER A 69 -16.39 3.22 8.95
CA SER A 69 -16.19 1.77 8.88
C SER A 69 -16.15 1.23 7.44
N GLN A 70 -16.72 1.95 6.47
CA GLN A 70 -16.80 1.51 5.07
C GLN A 70 -15.60 1.96 4.23
N ARG A 71 -14.96 3.06 4.65
CA ARG A 71 -13.89 3.71 3.87
C ARG A 71 -12.71 2.78 3.57
N PRO A 72 -12.15 1.99 4.51
CA PRO A 72 -10.96 1.19 4.22
C PRO A 72 -11.18 0.21 3.08
N LEU A 73 -12.31 -0.50 3.08
CA LEU A 73 -12.65 -1.49 2.06
C LEU A 73 -12.92 -0.84 0.69
N TRP A 74 -13.51 0.35 0.68
CA TRP A 74 -13.71 1.13 -0.55
C TRP A 74 -12.41 1.62 -1.14
N VAL A 75 -11.54 2.20 -0.30
CA VAL A 75 -10.21 2.63 -0.72
C VAL A 75 -9.42 1.47 -1.28
N GLU A 76 -9.37 0.34 -0.58
CA GLU A 76 -8.68 -0.86 -1.05
C GLU A 76 -9.15 -1.24 -2.45
N ARG A 77 -10.47 -1.37 -2.68
CA ARG A 77 -11.01 -1.81 -3.98
C ARG A 77 -10.79 -0.82 -5.11
N ILE A 78 -11.06 0.45 -4.87
CA ILE A 78 -10.85 1.49 -5.88
C ILE A 78 -9.37 1.59 -6.23
N THR A 79 -8.51 1.60 -5.21
CA THR A 79 -7.06 1.70 -5.43
C THR A 79 -6.57 0.51 -6.22
N HIS A 80 -6.96 -0.72 -5.87
CA HIS A 80 -6.60 -1.90 -6.66
C HIS A 80 -7.14 -1.84 -8.10
N GLN A 81 -8.37 -1.36 -8.30
CA GLN A 81 -8.93 -1.20 -9.64
C GLN A 81 -8.13 -0.20 -10.47
N TRP A 82 -7.70 0.92 -9.89
CA TRP A 82 -6.85 1.88 -10.60
C TRP A 82 -5.42 1.39 -10.74
N MET A 83 -4.84 0.68 -9.78
CA MET A 83 -3.49 0.11 -9.92
C MET A 83 -3.34 -0.78 -11.17
N ASP A 84 -4.40 -1.47 -11.56
CA ASP A 84 -4.42 -2.31 -12.75
C ASP A 84 -4.71 -1.52 -14.06
N ALA A 85 -5.33 -0.34 -13.97
CA ALA A 85 -5.75 0.46 -15.13
C ALA A 85 -4.84 1.68 -15.40
N ASP A 86 -4.51 2.41 -14.33
CA ASP A 86 -3.70 3.63 -14.29
C ASP A 86 -3.05 3.76 -12.90
N LEU A 87 -1.80 3.29 -12.80
CA LEU A 87 -1.04 3.28 -11.56
C LEU A 87 -0.74 4.70 -11.04
N GLU A 88 -0.57 5.69 -11.92
CA GLU A 88 -0.30 7.07 -11.53
C GLU A 88 -1.52 7.69 -10.85
N THR A 89 -2.71 7.48 -11.41
CA THR A 89 -3.98 7.89 -10.79
C THR A 89 -4.17 7.23 -9.42
N ALA A 90 -3.90 5.92 -9.30
CA ALA A 90 -4.00 5.21 -8.02
C ALA A 90 -3.03 5.79 -6.97
N ALA A 91 -1.78 6.00 -7.38
CA ALA A 91 -0.71 6.52 -6.54
C ALA A 91 -1.01 7.95 -6.07
N GLY A 92 -1.50 8.82 -6.96
CA GLY A 92 -1.89 10.19 -6.65
C GLY A 92 -3.10 10.27 -5.74
N TRP A 93 -4.12 9.44 -5.98
CA TRP A 93 -5.32 9.41 -5.13
C TRP A 93 -5.01 8.96 -3.70
N PHE A 94 -4.11 8.00 -3.51
CA PHE A 94 -3.71 7.52 -2.18
C PHE A 94 -3.08 8.62 -1.31
N LEU A 95 -2.48 9.64 -1.93
CA LEU A 95 -1.89 10.78 -1.22
C LEU A 95 -2.94 11.79 -0.72
N THR A 96 -4.20 11.63 -1.09
CA THR A 96 -5.26 12.50 -0.56
C THR A 96 -5.48 12.22 0.94
N PRO A 97 -5.69 13.25 1.78
CA PRO A 97 -5.79 13.07 3.23
C PRO A 97 -6.84 12.06 3.68
N GLN A 98 -7.97 11.96 2.96
CA GLN A 98 -9.08 11.06 3.28
C GLN A 98 -8.75 9.59 3.01
N VAL A 99 -7.72 9.33 2.21
CA VAL A 99 -7.35 8.00 1.68
C VAL A 99 -6.04 7.52 2.31
N ALA A 100 -5.11 8.42 2.62
CA ALA A 100 -3.85 8.06 3.23
C ALA A 100 -4.00 7.38 4.61
N GLU A 101 -5.14 7.58 5.28
CA GLU A 101 -5.50 6.89 6.53
C GLU A 101 -6.02 5.46 6.31
N ALA A 102 -6.34 5.05 5.09
CA ALA A 102 -7.11 3.85 4.77
C ALA A 102 -6.37 2.52 4.91
N GLY A 103 -5.23 2.52 5.58
CA GLY A 103 -4.53 1.31 6.01
C GLY A 103 -3.24 1.05 5.23
N SER A 104 -2.31 0.41 5.92
CA SER A 104 -0.96 0.18 5.43
C SER A 104 -0.89 -0.84 4.28
N GLY A 105 -1.85 -1.76 4.19
CA GLY A 105 -1.88 -2.77 3.11
C GLY A 105 -2.00 -2.19 1.70
N VAL A 106 -2.75 -1.10 1.54
CA VAL A 106 -2.87 -0.39 0.24
C VAL A 106 -1.57 0.32 -0.11
N ALA A 107 -0.95 1.00 0.87
CA ALA A 107 0.35 1.65 0.70
C ALA A 107 1.45 0.65 0.27
N VAL A 108 1.49 -0.51 0.91
CA VAL A 108 2.41 -1.62 0.58
C VAL A 108 2.18 -2.13 -0.85
N SER A 109 0.92 -2.33 -1.24
CA SER A 109 0.55 -2.82 -2.57
C SER A 109 0.95 -1.82 -3.67
N LEU A 110 0.68 -0.53 -3.45
CA LEU A 110 1.12 0.55 -4.34
C LEU A 110 2.63 0.62 -4.43
N ALA A 111 3.33 0.63 -3.29
CA ALA A 111 4.79 0.67 -3.24
C ALA A 111 5.43 -0.43 -4.09
N THR A 112 4.96 -1.67 -3.93
CA THR A 112 5.46 -2.82 -4.68
C THR A 112 5.24 -2.67 -6.19
N ARG A 113 4.10 -2.11 -6.61
CA ARG A 113 3.76 -1.91 -8.03
C ARG A 113 4.50 -0.74 -8.65
N ILE A 114 4.64 0.38 -7.93
CA ILE A 114 5.41 1.55 -8.35
C ILE A 114 6.87 1.16 -8.55
N VAL A 115 7.45 0.45 -7.59
CA VAL A 115 8.81 -0.14 -7.72
C VAL A 115 8.92 -1.08 -8.92
N GLY A 116 7.85 -1.82 -9.25
CA GLY A 116 7.75 -2.66 -10.43
C GLY A 116 7.75 -1.92 -11.77
N ALA A 117 7.15 -0.73 -11.80
CA ALA A 117 6.83 -0.03 -13.04
C ALA A 117 7.75 1.17 -13.33
N ASN A 118 8.33 1.79 -12.30
CA ASN A 118 8.97 3.10 -12.38
C ASN A 118 10.47 3.03 -12.04
N SER A 119 11.18 4.16 -12.25
CA SER A 119 12.57 4.26 -11.82
C SER A 119 12.70 4.30 -10.28
N PRO A 120 13.86 3.94 -9.72
CA PRO A 120 14.11 4.08 -8.29
C PRO A 120 13.85 5.50 -7.74
N GLU A 121 14.18 6.52 -8.52
CA GLU A 121 13.99 7.93 -8.17
C GLU A 121 12.50 8.31 -8.12
N GLU A 122 11.71 7.92 -9.13
CA GLU A 122 10.26 8.21 -9.16
C GLU A 122 9.51 7.51 -8.02
N ALA A 123 9.86 6.26 -7.76
CA ALA A 123 9.29 5.50 -6.65
C ALA A 123 9.69 6.09 -5.29
N TRP A 124 10.95 6.55 -5.16
CA TRP A 124 11.44 7.24 -3.98
C TRP A 124 10.64 8.51 -3.70
N ASP A 125 10.41 9.35 -4.71
CA ASP A 125 9.66 10.59 -4.56
C ASP A 125 8.23 10.33 -4.11
N TRP A 126 7.59 9.31 -4.66
CA TRP A 126 6.26 8.90 -4.20
C TRP A 126 6.27 8.40 -2.75
N LEU A 127 7.19 7.51 -2.37
CA LEU A 127 7.31 7.02 -0.98
C LEU A 127 7.56 8.17 0.01
N ALA A 128 8.38 9.15 -0.39
CA ALA A 128 8.67 10.32 0.41
C ALA A 128 7.47 11.26 0.58
N SER A 129 6.53 11.24 -0.36
CA SER A 129 5.30 12.03 -0.32
C SER A 129 4.21 11.45 0.60
N LEU A 130 4.33 10.17 0.99
CA LEU A 130 3.40 9.54 1.92
C LEU A 130 3.39 10.28 3.27
N PRO A 131 2.22 10.46 3.92
CA PRO A 131 2.17 11.05 5.25
C PRO A 131 2.99 10.23 6.27
N PRO A 132 3.63 10.88 7.26
CA PRO A 132 4.34 10.17 8.33
C PRO A 132 3.41 9.20 9.07
N GLY A 133 3.86 7.96 9.28
CA GLY A 133 3.08 6.95 9.99
C GLY A 133 3.44 5.52 9.62
N VAL A 134 2.65 4.57 10.12
CA VAL A 134 2.85 3.13 9.92
C VAL A 134 2.78 2.76 8.43
N ALA A 135 1.78 3.28 7.70
CA ALA A 135 1.62 2.99 6.28
C ALA A 135 2.85 3.39 5.45
N ARG A 136 3.45 4.55 5.74
CA ARG A 136 4.70 4.99 5.10
C ARG A 136 5.85 4.04 5.42
N ALA A 137 6.07 3.72 6.69
CA ALA A 137 7.15 2.82 7.08
C ALA A 137 7.02 1.42 6.44
N GLU A 138 5.80 0.87 6.37
CA GLU A 138 5.53 -0.41 5.72
C GLU A 138 5.73 -0.34 4.20
N ALA A 139 5.28 0.75 3.55
CA ALA A 139 5.51 0.98 2.13
C ALA A 139 7.00 1.07 1.79
N TRP A 140 7.79 1.81 2.58
CA TRP A 140 9.26 1.87 2.45
C TRP A 140 9.89 0.49 2.59
N THR A 141 9.52 -0.26 3.63
CA THR A 141 10.05 -1.61 3.88
C THR A 141 9.74 -2.52 2.70
N ALA A 142 8.49 -2.52 2.22
CA ALA A 142 8.07 -3.35 1.09
C ALA A 142 8.80 -2.97 -0.21
N ALA A 143 8.93 -1.69 -0.50
CA ALA A 143 9.62 -1.20 -1.70
C ALA A 143 11.09 -1.65 -1.74
N PHE A 144 11.84 -1.44 -0.64
CA PHE A 144 13.25 -1.81 -0.59
C PHE A 144 13.47 -3.31 -0.49
N ARG A 145 12.53 -4.05 0.09
CA ARG A 145 12.55 -5.49 0.00
C ARG A 145 12.45 -5.92 -1.46
N GLU A 146 11.45 -5.42 -2.20
CA GLU A 146 11.24 -5.74 -3.61
C GLU A 146 12.43 -5.33 -4.50
N TRP A 147 13.00 -4.15 -4.31
CA TRP A 147 14.23 -3.76 -5.02
C TRP A 147 15.41 -4.65 -4.67
N GLY A 148 15.59 -4.97 -3.38
CA GLY A 148 16.65 -5.86 -2.92
C GLY A 148 16.57 -7.26 -3.54
N LEU A 149 15.36 -7.75 -3.83
CA LEU A 149 15.16 -9.04 -4.50
C LEU A 149 15.66 -9.01 -5.95
N ARG A 150 15.59 -7.85 -6.61
CA ARG A 150 15.94 -7.68 -8.03
C ARG A 150 17.40 -7.29 -8.23
N ASP A 151 17.87 -6.29 -7.49
CA ASP A 151 19.25 -5.82 -7.52
C ASP A 151 19.68 -5.37 -6.12
N PRO A 152 20.20 -6.29 -5.29
CA PRO A 152 20.63 -5.95 -3.95
C PRO A 152 21.81 -4.97 -3.93
N GLY A 153 22.67 -5.00 -4.96
CA GLY A 153 23.84 -4.13 -5.05
C GLY A 153 23.46 -2.68 -5.33
N GLN A 154 22.56 -2.46 -6.29
CA GLN A 154 22.02 -1.13 -6.59
C GLN A 154 21.19 -0.59 -5.41
N THR A 155 20.37 -1.44 -4.79
CA THR A 155 19.56 -1.05 -3.62
C THR A 155 20.44 -0.63 -2.44
N ALA A 156 21.51 -1.37 -2.18
CA ALA A 156 22.52 -1.02 -1.17
C ALA A 156 23.21 0.32 -1.46
N ALA A 157 23.59 0.56 -2.71
CA ALA A 157 24.21 1.81 -3.12
C ALA A 157 23.26 3.00 -2.94
N LEU A 158 21.97 2.81 -3.26
CA LEU A 158 20.93 3.81 -3.06
C LEU A 158 20.77 4.16 -1.57
N ILE A 159 20.62 3.18 -0.68
CA ILE A 159 20.54 3.41 0.78
C ILE A 159 21.75 4.21 1.28
N ASN A 160 22.96 3.82 0.87
CA ASN A 160 24.19 4.51 1.28
C ASN A 160 24.25 5.95 0.76
N HIS A 161 23.80 6.19 -0.48
CA HIS A 161 23.71 7.55 -1.03
C HIS A 161 22.76 8.41 -0.20
N LEU A 162 21.56 7.90 0.07
CA LEU A 162 20.51 8.61 0.77
C LEU A 162 20.86 8.92 2.23
N ALA A 163 21.51 7.99 2.93
CA ALA A 163 22.02 8.23 4.27
C ALA A 163 23.01 9.41 4.31
N GLY A 164 23.79 9.60 3.24
CA GLY A 164 24.70 10.74 3.12
C GLY A 164 24.04 12.06 2.71
N THR A 165 22.91 12.03 2.00
CA THR A 165 22.28 13.23 1.43
C THR A 165 21.01 13.71 2.13
N ALA A 166 20.35 12.86 2.92
CA ALA A 166 19.09 13.18 3.61
C ALA A 166 19.08 12.67 5.07
N PRO A 167 20.03 13.12 5.92
CA PRO A 167 20.18 12.62 7.29
C PRO A 167 18.97 12.89 8.18
N GLU A 168 18.10 13.84 7.82
CA GLU A 168 16.85 14.12 8.54
C GLU A 168 15.77 13.04 8.34
N ARG A 169 15.93 12.13 7.35
CA ARG A 169 14.96 11.08 7.02
C ARG A 169 15.27 9.74 7.68
N VAL A 170 15.73 9.78 8.93
CA VAL A 170 16.17 8.61 9.70
C VAL A 170 15.14 7.47 9.69
N ALA A 171 13.85 7.78 9.88
CA ALA A 171 12.79 6.77 9.92
C ALA A 171 12.56 6.07 8.57
N ASP A 172 12.68 6.79 7.46
CA ASP A 172 12.56 6.21 6.12
C ASP A 172 13.78 5.33 5.80
N LEU A 173 14.98 5.81 6.17
CA LEU A 173 16.21 5.06 6.03
C LEU A 173 16.18 3.77 6.83
N ASP A 174 15.64 3.78 8.05
CA ASP A 174 15.44 2.57 8.84
C ASP A 174 14.53 1.56 8.14
N ALA A 175 13.38 2.02 7.64
CA ALA A 175 12.42 1.17 6.95
C ALA A 175 13.01 0.58 5.66
N ALA A 176 13.65 1.43 4.85
CA ALA A 176 14.34 1.02 3.62
C ALA A 176 15.42 -0.03 3.89
N SER A 177 16.28 0.24 4.88
CA SER A 177 17.40 -0.61 5.20
C SER A 177 16.96 -1.93 5.85
N ARG A 178 15.88 -1.91 6.64
CA ARG A 178 15.22 -3.14 7.10
C ARG A 178 14.70 -3.97 5.93
N GLY A 179 14.01 -3.34 4.97
CA GLY A 179 13.49 -4.01 3.78
C GLY A 179 14.59 -4.71 2.98
N LEU A 180 15.73 -4.04 2.76
CA LEU A 180 16.88 -4.65 2.10
C LEU A 180 17.47 -5.79 2.96
N ALA A 181 17.66 -5.59 4.27
CA ALA A 181 18.19 -6.62 5.16
C ALA A 181 17.32 -7.89 5.12
N GLU A 182 16.00 -7.74 5.22
CA GLU A 182 15.03 -8.84 5.11
C GLU A 182 15.16 -9.56 3.75
N SER A 183 15.24 -8.80 2.66
CA SER A 183 15.40 -9.35 1.31
C SER A 183 16.68 -10.19 1.16
N LEU A 184 17.80 -9.66 1.66
CA LEU A 184 19.08 -10.35 1.62
C LEU A 184 19.06 -11.61 2.48
N LEU A 185 18.49 -11.55 3.68
CA LEU A 185 18.41 -12.70 4.58
C LEU A 185 17.54 -13.83 4.03
N GLN A 186 16.48 -13.49 3.29
CA GLN A 186 15.64 -14.49 2.63
C GLN A 186 16.36 -15.28 1.53
N HIS A 187 17.39 -14.69 0.91
CA HIS A 187 18.12 -15.31 -0.20
C HIS A 187 19.49 -15.85 0.19
N ASP A 188 20.30 -15.05 0.87
CA ASP A 188 21.68 -15.36 1.23
C ASP A 188 22.16 -14.45 2.38
N ALA A 189 22.25 -15.01 3.58
CA ALA A 189 22.77 -14.32 4.76
C ALA A 189 24.24 -13.82 4.60
N ALA A 190 25.03 -14.41 3.70
CA ALA A 190 26.36 -13.92 3.38
C ALA A 190 26.32 -12.61 2.58
N LEU A 191 25.32 -12.43 1.70
CA LEU A 191 25.08 -11.16 1.03
C LEU A 191 24.67 -10.07 2.01
N ALA A 192 23.81 -10.40 2.99
CA ALA A 192 23.45 -9.48 4.07
C ALA A 192 24.69 -9.01 4.85
N SER A 193 25.55 -9.95 5.25
CA SER A 193 26.80 -9.64 5.96
C SER A 193 27.77 -8.80 5.12
N THR A 194 27.86 -9.09 3.82
CA THR A 194 28.69 -8.33 2.87
C THR A 194 28.18 -6.90 2.74
N TRP A 195 26.88 -6.71 2.52
CA TRP A 195 26.27 -5.38 2.46
C TRP A 195 26.50 -4.60 3.75
N ILE A 196 26.29 -5.21 4.92
CA ILE A 196 26.53 -4.58 6.22
C ILE A 196 27.96 -4.03 6.31
N GLY A 197 28.95 -4.75 5.79
CA GLY A 197 30.35 -4.31 5.74
C GLY A 197 30.61 -3.09 4.83
N THR A 198 29.66 -2.73 3.96
CA THR A 198 29.76 -1.55 3.07
C THR A 198 29.13 -0.29 3.66
N ILE A 199 28.30 -0.42 4.69
CA ILE A 199 27.54 0.69 5.26
C ILE A 199 28.51 1.62 6.02
N ARG A 200 28.49 2.91 5.67
CA ARG A 200 29.33 3.94 6.32
C ARG A 200 28.57 4.75 7.37
N ASP A 201 27.26 4.84 7.22
CA ASP A 201 26.40 5.51 8.18
C ASP A 201 26.23 4.62 9.42
N GLU A 202 26.65 5.13 10.57
CA GLU A 202 26.65 4.35 11.83
C GLU A 202 25.24 3.90 12.21
N HIS A 203 24.22 4.73 11.95
CA HIS A 203 22.85 4.41 12.30
C HIS A 203 22.32 3.24 11.45
N VAL A 204 22.49 3.33 10.13
CA VAL A 204 22.10 2.27 9.20
C VAL A 204 22.88 0.97 9.50
N PHE A 205 24.16 1.08 9.86
CA PHE A 205 24.99 -0.07 10.24
C PHE A 205 24.43 -0.79 11.47
N GLN A 206 24.14 -0.05 12.55
CA GLN A 206 23.61 -0.61 13.79
C GLN A 206 22.23 -1.26 13.60
N MET A 207 21.36 -0.64 12.79
CA MET A 207 20.06 -1.19 12.45
C MET A 207 20.23 -2.54 11.71
N ALA A 208 21.13 -2.62 10.73
CA ALA A 208 21.26 -3.80 9.88
C ALA A 208 21.88 -4.97 10.66
N GLN A 209 22.85 -4.67 11.53
CA GLN A 209 23.40 -5.64 12.48
C GLN A 209 22.33 -6.18 13.43
N ARG A 210 21.41 -5.34 13.91
CA ARG A 210 20.31 -5.76 14.77
C ARG A 210 19.38 -6.75 14.04
N THR A 211 18.93 -6.39 12.83
CA THR A 211 18.05 -7.25 12.03
C THR A 211 18.69 -8.61 11.71
N LEU A 212 19.97 -8.62 11.31
CA LEU A 212 20.73 -9.86 11.11
C LEU A 212 20.77 -10.72 12.37
N ARG A 213 21.06 -10.11 13.52
CA ARG A 213 21.15 -10.83 14.80
C ARG A 213 19.80 -11.42 15.22
N GLU A 214 18.73 -10.66 15.07
CA GLU A 214 17.36 -11.12 15.38
C GLU A 214 16.98 -12.32 14.50
N HIS A 215 17.31 -12.27 13.21
CA HIS A 215 17.08 -13.37 12.29
C HIS A 215 17.86 -14.64 12.69
N LEU A 216 19.17 -14.51 12.96
CA LEU A 216 20.01 -15.64 13.38
C LEU A 216 19.56 -16.27 14.70
N MET A 217 19.05 -15.47 15.64
CA MET A 217 18.49 -16.00 16.90
C MET A 217 17.19 -16.79 16.67
N ALA A 218 16.36 -16.39 15.70
CA ALA A 218 15.12 -17.08 15.37
C ALA A 218 15.35 -18.44 14.68
N GLU A 219 16.52 -18.66 14.07
CA GLU A 219 16.89 -19.93 13.43
C GLU A 219 17.50 -20.95 14.39
N LEU A 220 17.88 -20.55 15.62
CA LEU A 220 18.42 -21.49 16.59
C LEU A 220 17.32 -22.52 16.96
N PRO A 221 17.61 -23.83 16.88
CA PRO A 221 16.64 -24.84 17.28
C PRO A 221 16.28 -24.65 18.76
N ASN A 222 14.98 -24.70 19.07
CA ASN A 222 14.53 -24.81 20.46
C ASN A 222 15.11 -26.11 21.02
N GLU A 223 16.11 -26.00 21.89
CA GLU A 223 16.61 -27.14 22.66
C GLU A 223 15.53 -27.53 23.69
N ASP A 224 14.60 -28.40 23.27
CA ASP A 224 13.71 -29.16 24.15
C ASP A 224 14.35 -30.49 24.60
#